data_AF-A0A165LUA3-F1
#
_entry.id   AF-A0A165LUA3-F1
#
_cell.length_a   1.000
_cell.length_b   1.000
_cell.length_c   1.000
_cell.angle_alpha   90.00
_cell.angle_beta   90.00
_cell.angle_gamma   90.00
#
_symmetry.space_group_name_H-M   'P 1'
#
loop_
_entity.id
_entity.type
_entity.pdbx_description
1 polymer ?
#
loop_
_entity_poly.entity_id
_entity_poly.type
_entity_poly.pdbx_seq_one_letter_code
_entity_poly.pdbx_strand_id
1 'polypeptide(L)'
;EELGALVGFLSVLASNSLPLTTNPHSYLDPDLVLEFDTRSGDEENIVKKVEQAVADAWTNNPVVIFSELSSTAAPASREMKGMMEALALSPAPTVFEVDKRVDASVLRPMLQRLTHRSQLPIVLIAGIPLTLEDLRAEQVADTLKARVEKSGAVIDGANQRRRRR
;
A
#
# COMPACT_ATOMS: atom_id res chain seq x y z
N GLU A 1 -0.06 -6.18 10.72
CA GLU A 1 1.38 -6.49 10.49
C GLU A 1 1.60 -7.05 9.09
N GLU A 2 0.93 -8.14 8.70
CA GLU A 2 1.09 -8.79 7.39
C GLU A 2 0.91 -7.86 6.16
N LEU A 3 -0.12 -6.99 6.16
CA LEU A 3 -0.34 -6.03 5.07
C LEU A 3 0.81 -5.03 4.92
N GLY A 4 1.39 -4.58 6.03
CA GLY A 4 2.50 -3.64 6.00
C GLY A 4 3.79 -4.30 5.52
N ALA A 5 4.01 -5.55 5.89
CA ALA A 5 5.13 -6.34 5.38
C ALA A 5 5.00 -6.53 3.86
N LEU A 6 3.80 -6.92 3.37
CA LEU A 6 3.53 -7.02 1.94
C LEU A 6 3.78 -5.71 1.20
N VAL A 7 3.26 -4.58 1.72
CA VAL A 7 3.48 -3.25 1.12
C VAL A 7 4.97 -2.90 1.11
N GLY A 8 5.67 -3.16 2.21
CA GLY A 8 7.12 -2.98 2.32
C GLY A 8 7.83 -3.72 1.20
N PHE A 9 7.65 -5.04 1.12
CA PHE A 9 8.24 -5.88 0.07
C PHE A 9 7.91 -5.39 -1.35
N LEU A 10 6.65 -5.06 -1.63
CA LEU A 10 6.26 -4.57 -2.96
C LEU A 10 6.87 -3.19 -3.29
N SER A 11 7.10 -2.36 -2.28
CA SER A 11 7.61 -0.99 -2.45
C SER A 11 9.14 -0.89 -2.57
N VAL A 12 9.88 -1.88 -2.06
CA VAL A 12 11.35 -1.87 -2.04
C VAL A 12 11.95 -1.90 -3.45
N LEU A 13 11.42 -2.76 -4.34
CA LEU A 13 11.81 -2.79 -5.75
C LEU A 13 10.58 -2.95 -6.64
N ALA A 14 10.52 -2.19 -7.73
CA ALA A 14 9.44 -2.29 -8.71
C ALA A 14 9.36 -3.69 -9.38
N SER A 15 10.45 -4.47 -9.36
CA SER A 15 10.53 -5.84 -9.85
C SER A 15 10.11 -6.90 -8.83
N ASN A 16 9.89 -6.53 -7.57
CA ASN A 16 9.47 -7.49 -6.55
C ASN A 16 8.10 -8.05 -6.92
N SER A 17 8.01 -9.38 -6.93
CA SER A 17 6.80 -10.12 -7.24
C SER A 17 6.73 -11.37 -6.38
N LEU A 18 5.52 -11.73 -5.97
CA LEU A 18 5.30 -12.93 -5.18
C LEU A 18 5.47 -14.17 -6.06
N PRO A 19 6.13 -15.24 -5.57
CA PRO A 19 6.16 -16.51 -6.26
C PRO A 19 4.74 -17.01 -6.52
N LEU A 20 4.47 -17.53 -7.73
CA LEU A 20 3.16 -18.07 -8.10
C LEU A 20 2.74 -19.30 -7.27
N THR A 21 3.69 -19.92 -6.57
CA THR A 21 3.48 -21.01 -5.62
C THR A 21 2.98 -20.55 -4.25
N THR A 22 2.97 -19.24 -3.98
CA THR A 22 2.53 -18.68 -2.71
C THR A 22 1.02 -18.89 -2.55
N ASN A 23 0.60 -19.50 -1.43
CA ASN A 23 -0.81 -19.68 -1.14
C ASN A 23 -1.40 -18.37 -0.58
N PRO A 24 -2.36 -17.72 -1.28
CA PRO A 24 -2.93 -16.45 -0.83
C PRO A 24 -3.87 -16.59 0.38
N HIS A 25 -4.29 -17.82 0.71
CA HIS A 25 -5.21 -18.11 1.81
C HIS A 25 -4.49 -18.47 3.13
N SER A 26 -3.18 -18.67 3.08
CA SER A 26 -2.35 -18.85 4.28
C SER A 26 -1.66 -17.56 4.68
N TYR A 27 -1.11 -17.53 5.90
CA TYR A 27 -0.18 -16.50 6.31
C TYR A 27 1.01 -16.43 5.34
N LEU A 28 1.41 -15.21 5.03
CA LEU A 28 2.60 -14.92 4.23
C LEU A 28 3.84 -15.42 4.98
N ASP A 29 4.68 -16.17 4.27
CA ASP A 29 5.95 -16.62 4.82
C ASP A 29 6.83 -15.39 5.13
N PRO A 30 7.22 -15.15 6.38
CA PRO A 30 8.08 -14.02 6.75
C PRO A 30 9.39 -14.01 5.94
N ASP A 31 9.95 -15.18 5.62
CA ASP A 31 11.20 -15.29 4.86
C ASP A 31 11.06 -14.80 3.41
N LEU A 32 9.83 -14.72 2.85
CA LEU A 32 9.59 -14.22 1.50
C LEU A 32 9.57 -12.68 1.42
N VAL A 33 9.32 -12.02 2.54
CA VAL A 33 8.96 -10.60 2.59
C VAL A 33 9.92 -9.79 3.44
N LEU A 34 10.61 -10.44 4.37
CA LEU A 34 11.65 -9.84 5.19
C LEU A 34 13.02 -10.13 4.59
N GLU A 35 13.89 -9.13 4.59
CA GLU A 35 15.27 -9.26 4.10
C GLU A 35 16.23 -9.93 5.11
N PHE A 36 15.74 -10.33 6.29
CA PHE A 36 16.55 -10.86 7.37
C PHE A 36 16.09 -12.26 7.79
N ASP A 37 17.06 -13.07 8.27
CA ASP A 37 16.83 -14.44 8.68
C ASP A 37 15.98 -14.54 9.96
N THR A 38 14.76 -15.06 9.81
CA THR A 38 13.79 -15.26 10.90
C THR A 38 14.04 -16.53 11.71
N ARG A 39 15.06 -17.34 11.37
CA ARG A 39 15.37 -18.62 12.02
C ARG A 39 16.52 -18.54 13.02
N SER A 40 17.02 -17.34 13.29
CA SER A 40 18.21 -17.07 14.11
C SER A 40 18.04 -17.34 15.62
N GLY A 41 16.93 -17.95 16.06
CA GLY A 41 16.72 -18.48 17.41
C GLY A 41 16.39 -17.44 18.48
N ASP A 42 16.32 -16.16 18.11
CA ASP A 42 16.10 -15.03 19.02
C ASP A 42 14.75 -14.35 18.71
N GLU A 43 13.67 -15.05 19.06
CA GLU A 43 12.28 -14.71 18.67
C GLU A 43 11.88 -13.28 19.04
N GLU A 44 12.30 -12.78 20.22
CA GLU A 44 11.98 -11.42 20.67
C GLU A 44 12.61 -10.34 19.77
N ASN A 45 13.84 -10.58 19.31
CA ASN A 45 14.57 -9.66 18.42
C ASN A 45 13.96 -9.67 17.01
N ILE A 46 13.51 -10.84 16.55
CA ILE A 46 12.82 -11.00 15.26
C ILE A 46 11.52 -10.21 15.25
N VAL A 47 10.67 -10.34 16.28
CA VAL A 47 9.40 -9.60 16.37
C VAL A 47 9.66 -8.08 16.30
N LYS A 48 10.63 -7.57 17.06
CA LYS A 48 11.00 -6.14 17.02
C LYS A 48 11.46 -5.69 15.64
N LYS A 49 12.25 -6.51 14.93
CA LYS A 49 12.69 -6.20 13.57
C LYS A 49 11.53 -6.21 12.56
N VAL A 50 10.57 -7.12 12.72
CA VAL A 50 9.36 -7.15 11.89
C VAL A 50 8.52 -5.89 12.10
N GLU A 51 8.25 -5.55 13.36
CA GLU A 51 7.51 -4.33 13.70
C GLU A 51 8.18 -3.08 13.13
N GLN A 52 9.51 -3.01 13.24
CA GLN A 52 10.28 -1.90 12.69
C GLN A 52 10.23 -1.86 11.17
N ALA A 53 10.39 -2.99 10.47
CA ALA A 53 10.27 -3.05 9.02
C ALA A 53 8.88 -2.64 8.53
N VAL A 54 7.82 -3.03 9.25
CA VAL A 54 6.44 -2.61 8.96
C VAL A 54 6.26 -1.11 9.21
N ALA A 55 6.79 -0.57 10.30
CA ALA A 55 6.72 0.86 10.59
C ALA A 55 7.46 1.69 9.52
N ASP A 56 8.63 1.23 9.09
CA ASP A 56 9.41 1.86 8.02
C ASP A 56 8.67 1.81 6.69
N ALA A 57 8.00 0.68 6.37
CA ALA A 57 7.18 0.56 5.17
C ALA A 57 6.07 1.61 5.12
N TRP A 58 5.35 1.84 6.23
CA TRP A 58 4.30 2.86 6.30
C TRP A 58 4.83 4.29 6.36
N THR A 59 5.98 4.51 6.98
CA THR A 59 6.63 5.82 7.02
C THR A 59 7.08 6.25 5.61
N ASN A 60 7.61 5.30 4.84
CA ASN A 60 8.05 5.55 3.46
C ASN A 60 6.88 5.58 2.47
N ASN A 61 5.81 4.81 2.74
CA ASN A 61 4.63 4.68 1.89
C ASN A 61 3.34 4.96 2.68
N PRO A 62 3.10 6.21 3.12
CA PRO A 62 1.94 6.56 3.94
C PRO A 62 0.61 6.45 3.19
N VAL A 63 0.66 6.53 1.85
CA VAL A 63 -0.47 6.34 0.94
C VAL A 63 -0.08 5.36 -0.16
N VAL A 64 -0.83 4.26 -0.26
CA VAL A 64 -0.61 3.20 -1.25
C VAL A 64 -1.89 2.93 -2.01
N ILE A 65 -1.84 2.86 -3.33
CA ILE A 65 -3.00 2.62 -4.19
C ILE A 65 -2.79 1.31 -4.94
N PHE A 66 -3.70 0.36 -4.78
CA PHE A 66 -3.80 -0.81 -5.64
C PHE A 66 -4.88 -0.55 -6.68
N SER A 67 -4.48 -0.51 -7.95
CA SER A 67 -5.33 -0.13 -9.07
C SER A 67 -5.29 -1.15 -10.20
N GLU A 68 -6.22 -1.00 -11.13
CA GLU A 68 -6.25 -1.75 -12.38
C GLU A 68 -6.33 -0.78 -13.57
N LEU A 69 -5.60 -1.06 -14.65
CA LEU A 69 -5.54 -0.18 -15.84
C LEU A 69 -6.33 -0.70 -17.04
N SER A 70 -6.49 -2.01 -17.15
CA SER A 70 -7.08 -2.69 -18.30
C SER A 70 -8.40 -3.40 -17.97
N SER A 71 -8.85 -3.37 -16.71
CA SER A 71 -10.11 -3.96 -16.29
C SER A 71 -11.29 -2.97 -16.37
N THR A 72 -12.51 -3.46 -16.10
CA THR A 72 -13.70 -2.64 -15.93
C THR A 72 -13.57 -1.62 -14.78
N ALA A 73 -12.62 -1.82 -13.86
CA ALA A 73 -12.33 -0.91 -12.75
C ALA A 73 -11.34 0.22 -13.12
N ALA A 74 -10.89 0.31 -14.38
CA ALA A 74 -9.97 1.34 -14.83
C ALA A 74 -10.49 2.79 -14.62
N PRO A 75 -11.79 3.10 -14.86
CA PRO A 75 -12.32 4.44 -14.56
C PRO A 75 -12.22 4.78 -13.07
N ALA A 76 -12.63 3.86 -12.19
CA ALA A 76 -12.54 4.03 -10.74
C ALA A 76 -11.09 4.21 -10.27
N SER A 77 -10.16 3.47 -10.88
CA SER A 77 -8.73 3.56 -10.59
C SER A 77 -8.14 4.92 -10.96
N ARG A 78 -8.54 5.48 -12.11
CA ARG A 78 -8.12 6.82 -12.54
C ARG A 78 -8.66 7.90 -11.62
N GLU A 79 -9.91 7.77 -11.20
CA GLU A 79 -10.53 8.71 -10.27
C GLU A 79 -9.82 8.70 -8.91
N MET A 80 -9.60 7.52 -8.32
CA MET A 80 -8.90 7.37 -7.05
C MET A 80 -7.48 7.97 -7.08
N LYS A 81 -6.74 7.75 -8.18
CA LYS A 81 -5.43 8.38 -8.39
C LYS A 81 -5.54 9.89 -8.49
N GLY A 82 -6.48 10.39 -9.29
CA GLY A 82 -6.72 11.82 -9.45
C GLY A 82 -7.04 12.53 -8.13
N MET A 83 -7.83 11.89 -7.25
CA MET A 83 -8.12 12.42 -5.91
C MET A 83 -6.86 12.55 -5.06
N MET A 84 -5.95 11.58 -5.12
CA MET A 84 -4.69 11.61 -4.36
C MET A 84 -3.66 12.57 -4.97
N GLU A 85 -3.58 12.64 -6.30
CA GLU A 85 -2.72 13.60 -7.02
C GLU A 85 -3.12 15.04 -6.74
N ALA A 86 -4.42 15.32 -6.63
CA ALA A 86 -4.94 16.65 -6.29
C ALA A 86 -4.46 17.16 -4.91
N LEU A 87 -4.05 16.27 -4.01
CA LEU A 87 -3.52 16.63 -2.70
C LEU A 87 -2.00 16.92 -2.71
N ALA A 88 -1.31 16.68 -3.83
CA ALA A 88 0.12 16.96 -4.02
C ALA A 88 1.02 16.45 -2.86
N LEU A 89 0.77 15.21 -2.43
CA LEU A 89 1.38 14.59 -1.24
C LEU A 89 2.90 14.42 -1.34
N SER A 90 3.58 14.54 -0.19
CA SER A 90 4.98 14.13 -0.02
C SER A 90 5.12 13.22 1.20
N PRO A 91 5.65 11.99 1.05
CA PRO A 91 6.01 11.31 -0.21
C PRO A 91 4.80 11.10 -1.14
N ALA A 92 5.08 10.92 -2.44
CA ALA A 92 4.03 10.69 -3.42
C ALA A 92 3.34 9.34 -3.17
N PRO A 93 2.04 9.18 -3.54
CA PRO A 93 1.35 7.91 -3.39
C PRO A 93 2.07 6.78 -4.15
N THR A 94 2.26 5.65 -3.48
CA THR A 94 2.83 4.45 -4.11
C THR A 94 1.73 3.70 -4.84
N VAL A 95 1.84 3.56 -6.16
CA VAL A 95 0.79 2.98 -7.01
C VAL A 95 1.22 1.61 -7.53
N PHE A 96 0.39 0.59 -7.31
CA PHE A 96 0.57 -0.75 -7.83
C PHE A 96 -0.55 -1.09 -8.84
N GLU A 97 -0.18 -1.24 -10.10
CA GLU A 97 -1.08 -1.69 -11.18
C GLU A 97 -1.21 -3.21 -11.15
N VAL A 98 -2.13 -3.72 -10.34
CA VAL A 98 -2.25 -5.15 -10.01
C VAL A 98 -2.43 -6.00 -11.27
N ASP A 99 -3.19 -5.53 -12.25
CA ASP A 99 -3.45 -6.23 -13.51
C ASP A 99 -2.24 -6.33 -14.45
N LYS A 100 -1.22 -5.49 -14.27
CA LYS A 100 0.01 -5.53 -15.08
C LYS A 100 1.12 -6.38 -14.46
N ARG A 101 0.92 -6.87 -13.23
CA ARG A 101 1.94 -7.62 -12.51
C ARG A 101 1.88 -9.10 -12.85
N VAL A 102 3.04 -9.75 -12.81
CA VAL A 102 3.16 -11.20 -13.04
C VAL A 102 2.52 -12.03 -11.94
N ASP A 103 2.46 -11.50 -10.72
CA ASP A 103 1.91 -12.14 -9.52
C ASP A 103 0.43 -11.78 -9.26
N ALA A 104 -0.26 -11.18 -10.24
CA ALA A 104 -1.63 -10.70 -10.11
C ALA A 104 -2.61 -11.78 -9.61
N SER A 105 -2.42 -13.04 -10.03
CA SER A 105 -3.27 -14.17 -9.65
C SER A 105 -3.19 -14.52 -8.16
N VAL A 106 -2.05 -14.23 -7.52
CA VAL A 106 -1.82 -14.44 -6.08
C VAL A 106 -2.10 -13.16 -5.29
N LEU A 107 -1.69 -12.01 -5.82
CA LEU A 107 -1.83 -10.73 -5.14
C LEU A 107 -3.30 -10.34 -4.95
N ARG A 108 -4.17 -10.56 -5.94
CA ARG A 108 -5.62 -10.26 -5.83
C ARG A 108 -6.29 -10.97 -4.64
N PRO A 109 -6.28 -12.32 -4.54
CA PRO A 109 -6.92 -13.00 -3.41
C PRO A 109 -6.24 -12.68 -2.07
N MET A 110 -4.94 -12.40 -2.06
CA MET A 110 -4.22 -11.96 -0.86
C MET A 110 -4.69 -10.58 -0.38
N LEU A 111 -4.82 -9.61 -1.29
CA LEU A 111 -5.38 -8.29 -0.97
C LEU A 111 -6.82 -8.41 -0.49
N GLN A 112 -7.63 -9.27 -1.09
CA GLN A 112 -9.01 -9.52 -0.64
C GLN A 112 -9.04 -10.06 0.80
N ARG A 113 -8.15 -11.00 1.14
CA ARG A 113 -8.01 -11.52 2.50
C ARG A 113 -7.56 -10.45 3.49
N LEU A 114 -6.51 -9.70 3.16
CA LEU A 114 -5.86 -8.75 4.05
C LEU A 114 -6.66 -7.47 4.27
N THR A 115 -7.43 -7.04 3.28
CA THR A 115 -8.19 -5.78 3.33
C THR A 115 -9.67 -5.99 3.53
N HIS A 116 -10.14 -7.24 3.45
CA HIS A 116 -11.56 -7.61 3.44
C HIS A 116 -12.37 -6.91 2.33
N ARG A 117 -11.69 -6.43 1.27
CA ARG A 117 -12.33 -5.79 0.12
C ARG A 117 -12.32 -6.74 -1.07
N SER A 118 -13.48 -6.99 -1.65
CA SER A 118 -13.63 -7.93 -2.76
C SER A 118 -13.19 -7.35 -4.11
N GLN A 119 -13.08 -6.02 -4.22
CA GLN A 119 -12.86 -5.32 -5.49
C GLN A 119 -11.76 -4.27 -5.39
N LEU A 120 -11.03 -4.11 -6.50
CA LEU A 120 -10.11 -3.00 -6.75
C LEU A 120 -10.85 -1.89 -7.52
N PRO A 121 -10.40 -0.62 -7.44
CA PRO A 121 -9.22 -0.15 -6.72
C PRO A 121 -9.45 0.01 -5.21
N ILE A 122 -8.36 -0.06 -4.45
CA ILE A 122 -8.32 0.26 -3.02
C ILE A 122 -7.14 1.19 -2.73
N VAL A 123 -7.34 2.11 -1.78
CA VAL A 123 -6.26 2.92 -1.23
C VAL A 123 -6.01 2.53 0.22
N LEU A 124 -4.75 2.45 0.62
CA LEU A 124 -4.33 2.29 1.99
C LEU A 124 -3.77 3.63 2.48
N ILE A 125 -4.35 4.17 3.54
CA ILE A 125 -3.84 5.36 4.23
C ILE A 125 -3.41 4.92 5.63
N ALA A 126 -2.11 4.97 5.92
CA ALA A 126 -1.52 4.37 7.14
C ALA A 126 -1.99 2.92 7.39
N GLY A 127 -2.07 2.11 6.34
CA GLY A 127 -2.52 0.72 6.42
C GLY A 127 -4.02 0.49 6.55
N ILE A 128 -4.85 1.55 6.55
CA ILE A 128 -6.31 1.42 6.59
C ILE A 128 -6.86 1.39 5.15
N PRO A 129 -7.56 0.30 4.74
CA PRO A 129 -8.11 0.18 3.40
C PRO A 129 -9.42 0.96 3.21
N LEU A 130 -9.42 1.85 2.22
CA LEU A 130 -10.57 2.64 1.79
C LEU A 130 -10.90 2.34 0.33
N THR A 131 -12.20 2.33 0.04
CA THR A 131 -12.74 2.23 -1.31
C THR A 131 -12.90 3.62 -1.94
N LEU A 132 -13.23 3.65 -3.23
CA LEU A 132 -13.55 4.92 -3.90
C LEU A 132 -14.76 5.62 -3.27
N GLU A 133 -15.76 4.85 -2.82
CA GLU A 133 -16.94 5.41 -2.16
C GLU A 133 -16.58 6.05 -0.82
N ASP A 134 -15.74 5.38 -0.02
CA ASP A 134 -15.21 5.91 1.24
C ASP A 134 -14.46 7.23 1.00
N LEU A 135 -13.60 7.28 -0.02
CA LEU A 135 -12.86 8.49 -0.38
C LEU A 135 -13.79 9.65 -0.77
N ARG A 136 -14.84 9.37 -1.56
CA ARG A 136 -15.82 10.40 -1.94
C ARG A 136 -16.57 10.93 -0.73
N ALA A 137 -16.98 10.04 0.18
CA ALA A 137 -17.63 10.43 1.43
C ALA A 137 -16.71 11.29 2.30
N GLU A 138 -15.44 10.92 2.46
CA GLU A 138 -14.47 11.68 3.24
C GLU A 138 -14.09 13.02 2.59
N GLN A 139 -14.09 13.10 1.25
CA GLN A 139 -13.88 14.35 0.53
C GLN A 139 -15.04 15.32 0.74
N VAL A 140 -16.29 14.84 0.70
CA VAL A 140 -17.49 15.65 0.99
C VAL A 140 -17.50 16.11 2.45
N ALA A 141 -17.03 15.25 3.37
CA ALA A 141 -16.94 15.56 4.78
C ALA A 141 -15.70 16.40 5.18
N ASP A 142 -14.82 16.74 4.23
CA ASP A 142 -13.52 17.42 4.44
C ASP A 142 -12.61 16.73 5.49
N THR A 143 -12.81 15.43 5.71
CA THR A 143 -12.04 14.63 6.69
C THR A 143 -10.83 13.94 6.06
N LEU A 144 -10.81 13.82 4.74
CA LEU A 144 -9.75 13.15 3.98
C LEU A 144 -8.37 13.78 4.23
N LYS A 145 -8.28 15.11 4.27
CA LYS A 145 -7.01 15.82 4.50
C LYS A 145 -6.43 15.51 5.87
N ALA A 146 -7.26 15.60 6.91
CA ALA A 146 -6.84 15.29 8.28
C ALA A 146 -6.36 13.84 8.42
N ARG A 147 -6.98 12.89 7.71
CA ARG A 147 -6.54 11.49 7.70
C ARG A 147 -5.17 11.34 7.04
N VAL A 148 -4.94 12.00 5.91
CA VAL A 148 -3.68 11.94 5.17
C VAL A 148 -2.55 12.61 5.93
N GLU A 149 -2.80 13.73 6.61
CA GLU A 149 -1.80 14.35 7.49
C GLU A 149 -1.44 13.43 8.67
N LYS A 150 -2.44 12.75 9.24
CA LYS A 150 -2.23 11.78 10.33
C LYS A 150 -1.46 10.55 9.87
N SER A 151 -1.46 10.20 8.59
CA SER A 151 -0.66 9.08 8.08
C SER A 151 0.83 9.42 7.90
N GLY A 152 1.22 10.68 8.07
CA GLY A 152 2.59 11.14 7.88
C GLY A 152 2.88 11.70 6.48
N ALA A 153 1.88 11.74 5.60
CA ALA A 153 2.02 12.42 4.31
C ALA A 153 1.79 13.93 4.45
N VAL A 154 2.65 14.73 3.85
CA VAL A 154 2.53 16.19 3.83
C VAL A 154 1.76 16.65 2.60
N ILE A 155 0.58 17.23 2.80
CA ILE A 155 -0.22 17.87 1.75
C ILE A 155 0.55 19.06 1.16
N ASP A 156 0.52 19.23 -0.16
CA ASP A 156 1.32 20.21 -0.90
C ASP A 156 2.86 20.09 -0.74
N GLY A 157 3.35 19.03 -0.09
CA GLY A 157 4.77 18.81 0.11
C GLY A 157 5.54 18.67 -1.22
N ALA A 158 4.90 18.11 -2.25
CA ALA A 158 5.49 17.99 -3.59
C ALA A 158 5.73 19.37 -4.24
N ASN A 159 4.79 20.30 -4.06
CA ASN A 159 4.87 21.67 -4.58
C ASN A 159 5.94 22.49 -3.85
N GLN A 160 6.09 22.30 -2.53
CA GLN A 160 7.11 22.98 -1.72
C GLN A 160 8.53 22.53 -2.06
N ARG A 161 8.75 21.23 -2.32
CA ARG A 161 10.06 20.73 -2.78
C ARG A 161 10.46 21.31 -4.14
N ARG A 162 9.51 21.49 -5.07
CA ARG A 162 9.78 22.03 -6.40
C ARG A 162 10.18 23.51 -6.38
N ARG A 163 9.72 24.29 -5.39
CA ARG A 163 10.10 25.72 -5.21
C ARG A 163 11.47 25.93 -4.57
N ARG A 164 12.07 24.89 -3.96
CA ARG A 164 13.38 24.95 -3.30
C ARG A 164 14.55 24.47 -4.17
N ARG A 165 14.28 24.03 -5.40
CA ARG A 165 15.29 23.61 -6.39
C ARG A 165 15.51 24.68 -7.44
#